data_AF-A0A538RH52-F1
#
_entry.id   AF-A0A538RH52-F1
#
_cell.length_a   1.000
_cell.length_b   1.000
_cell.length_c   1.000
_cell.angle_alpha   90.00
_cell.angle_beta   90.00
_cell.angle_gamma   90.00
#
_symmetry.space_group_name_H-M   'P 1'
#
loop_
_entity.id
_entity.type
_entity.pdbx_description
1 polymer ?
#
loop_
_entity_poly.entity_id
_entity_poly.type
_entity_poly.pdbx_seq_one_letter_code
_entity_poly.pdbx_strand_id
1 'polypeptide(L)' 'MTQRGLAWTVEAWGEEREGGRWEGWIVFGPADGGPLLATGRETTQSNRAALGYWARGLEEIYLEGALARAVSRAA' A
#
# COMPACT_ATOMS: atom_id res chain seq x y z
N MET A 1 1.61 3.98 12.10
CA MET A 1 1.32 5.29 11.48
C MET A 1 -0.01 5.79 12.01
N THR A 2 -0.21 7.10 12.16
CA THR A 2 -1.47 7.67 12.68
C THR A 2 -2.01 8.73 11.73
N GLN A 3 -3.30 8.68 11.38
CA GLN A 3 -3.96 9.71 10.58
C GLN A 3 -5.35 9.99 11.14
N ARG A 4 -5.73 11.28 11.29
CA ARG A 4 -6.97 11.71 11.96
C ARG A 4 -7.15 11.12 13.37
N GLY A 5 -6.04 10.83 14.07
CA GLY A 5 -6.05 10.21 15.40
C GLY A 5 -6.27 8.69 15.40
N LEU A 6 -6.46 8.05 14.25
CA LEU A 6 -6.57 6.59 14.12
C LEU A 6 -5.22 5.98 13.82
N ALA A 7 -4.88 4.91 14.52
CA ALA A 7 -3.69 4.11 14.25
C ALA A 7 -3.95 3.13 13.10
N TRP A 8 -2.96 3.02 12.22
CA TRP A 8 -3.00 2.14 11.04
C TRP A 8 -1.78 1.23 11.02
N THR A 9 -2.01 -0.05 10.73
CA THR A 9 -0.99 -0.96 10.21
C THR A 9 -0.81 -0.72 8.72
N VAL A 10 0.37 -1.04 8.21
CA VAL A 10 0.73 -0.82 6.81
C VAL A 10 1.35 -2.09 6.27
N GLU A 11 0.84 -2.55 5.14
CA GLU A 11 1.37 -3.71 4.41
C GLU A 11 1.54 -3.36 2.92
N ALA A 12 2.60 -3.88 2.32
CA ALA A 12 2.79 -3.83 0.87
C ALA A 12 2.31 -5.16 0.27
N TRP A 13 1.30 -5.09 -0.59
CA TRP A 13 0.75 -6.24 -1.29
C TRP A 13 1.12 -6.18 -2.76
N GLY A 14 1.07 -7.32 -3.43
CA GLY A 14 1.25 -7.36 -4.87
C GLY A 14 0.93 -8.69 -5.50
N GLU A 15 0.75 -8.63 -6.81
CA GLU A 15 0.28 -9.74 -7.64
C GLU A 15 1.04 -9.75 -8.96
N GLU A 16 1.31 -10.95 -9.47
CA GLU A 16 1.85 -11.14 -10.81
C GLU A 16 0.77 -10.89 -11.87
N ARG A 17 1.15 -10.18 -12.93
CA ARG A 17 0.35 -9.92 -14.12
C ARG A 17 0.90 -10.69 -15.30
N GLU A 18 0.13 -10.71 -16.40
CA GLU A 18 0.61 -11.23 -17.68
C GLU A 18 1.97 -10.65 -18.07
N GLY A 19 2.84 -11.51 -18.61
CA GLY A 19 4.21 -11.15 -18.98
C GLY A 19 5.20 -11.11 -17.83
N GLY A 20 4.87 -11.66 -16.66
CA GLY A 20 5.80 -11.83 -15.53
C GLY A 20 6.08 -10.56 -14.73
N ARG A 21 5.35 -9.47 -15.01
CA ARG A 21 5.46 -8.21 -14.25
C ARG A 21 4.64 -8.29 -12.98
N TRP A 22 5.10 -7.61 -11.95
CA TRP A 22 4.45 -7.56 -10.64
C TRP A 22 3.90 -6.18 -10.37
N GLU A 23 2.65 -6.09 -9.98
CA GLU A 23 2.06 -4.84 -9.51
C GLU A 23 2.08 -4.79 -7.99
N GLY A 24 2.33 -3.59 -7.46
CA GLY A 24 2.36 -3.33 -6.02
C GLY A 24 1.36 -2.26 -5.63
N TRP A 25 0.74 -2.44 -4.48
CA TRP A 25 -0.09 -1.45 -3.81
C TRP A 25 0.09 -1.54 -2.29
N ILE A 26 -0.34 -0.52 -1.59
CA ILE A 26 -0.30 -0.45 -0.13
C ILE A 26 -1.69 -0.75 0.43
N VAL A 27 -1.73 -1.55 1.49
CA VAL A 27 -2.92 -1.89 2.28
C VAL A 27 -2.76 -1.32 3.69
N PHE A 28 -3.81 -0.68 4.18
CA PHE A 28 -3.90 -0.07 5.49
C PHE A 28 -4.97 -0.78 6.32
N GLY A 29 -4.57 -1.31 7.47
CA GLY A 29 -5.48 -1.91 8.44
C GLY A 29 -5.74 -0.95 9.60
N PRO A 30 -6.99 -0.54 9.86
CA PRO A 30 -7.28 0.33 11.00
C PRO A 30 -7.20 -0.48 12.30
N ALA A 31 -6.63 0.10 13.34
CA ALA A 31 -6.43 -0.57 14.63
C ALA A 31 -7.75 -0.89 15.38
N ASP A 32 -8.86 -0.27 14.99
CA ASP A 32 -10.19 -0.49 15.54
C ASP A 32 -10.93 -1.69 14.93
N GLY A 33 -10.30 -2.41 13.99
CA GLY A 33 -10.90 -3.57 13.32
C GLY A 33 -11.86 -3.22 12.19
N GLY A 34 -11.89 -1.95 11.75
CA GLY A 34 -12.61 -1.52 10.56
C GLY A 34 -12.10 -2.16 9.25
N PRO A 35 -12.74 -1.85 8.12
CA PRO A 35 -12.38 -2.44 6.83
C PRO A 35 -10.97 -2.02 6.38
N LEU A 36 -10.27 -2.94 5.71
CA LEU A 36 -8.98 -2.65 5.08
C LEU A 36 -9.14 -1.61 3.97
N LEU A 37 -8.22 -0.66 3.92
CA LEU A 37 -8.13 0.31 2.83
C LEU A 37 -6.92 -0.02 1.96
N ALA A 38 -7.14 -0.37 0.70
CA ALA A 38 -6.05 -0.47 -0.27
C ALA A 38 -5.73 0.89 -0.89
N THR A 39 -4.65 1.00 -1.63
CA THR A 39 -4.44 2.02 -2.67
C THR A 39 -4.81 1.44 -4.03
N GLY A 40 -4.74 2.25 -5.09
CA GLY A 40 -4.61 1.69 -6.44
C GLY A 40 -3.23 1.09 -6.66
N ARG A 41 -2.88 0.79 -7.91
CA ARG A 41 -1.51 0.40 -8.27
C ARG A 41 -0.54 1.55 -7.99
N GLU A 42 0.44 1.31 -7.12
CA GLU A 42 1.51 2.25 -6.75
C GLU A 42 2.76 2.02 -7.61
N THR A 43 3.03 0.78 -8.01
CA THR A 43 4.19 0.45 -8.85
C THR A 43 3.94 -0.75 -9.76
N THR A 44 4.74 -0.85 -10.82
CA THR A 44 4.89 -2.06 -11.65
C THR A 44 6.37 -2.40 -11.73
N GLN A 45 6.70 -3.63 -11.39
CA GLN A 45 8.06 -4.13 -11.26
C GLN A 45 8.28 -5.30 -12.22
N SER A 46 9.52 -5.53 -12.64
CA SER A 46 9.84 -6.58 -13.61
C SER A 46 9.74 -7.99 -13.03
N ASN A 47 9.81 -8.14 -11.70
CA ASN A 47 9.70 -9.40 -10.99
C ASN A 47 9.38 -9.18 -9.50
N ARG A 48 9.11 -10.27 -8.79
CA ARG A 48 8.78 -10.26 -7.35
C ARG A 48 9.90 -9.69 -6.47
N ALA A 49 11.17 -9.94 -6.80
CA ALA A 49 12.30 -9.46 -5.99
C ALA A 49 12.42 -7.92 -6.04
N ALA A 50 12.20 -7.34 -7.21
CA ALA A 50 12.13 -5.90 -7.40
C ALA A 50 10.93 -5.28 -6.65
N LEU A 51 9.77 -5.96 -6.66
CA LEU A 51 8.63 -5.56 -5.83
C LEU A 51 8.97 -5.58 -4.33
N GLY A 52 9.66 -6.62 -3.85
CA GLY A 52 10.13 -6.68 -2.46
C GLY A 52 11.17 -5.60 -2.12
N TYR A 53 11.98 -5.15 -3.08
CA TYR A 53 12.87 -4.00 -2.89
C TYR A 53 12.08 -2.69 -2.76
N TRP A 54 11.12 -2.44 -3.65
CA TRP A 54 10.21 -1.30 -3.54
C TRP A 54 9.50 -1.25 -2.18
N ALA A 55 8.93 -2.37 -1.73
CA ALA A 55 8.22 -2.45 -0.44
C ALA A 55 9.10 -2.06 0.76
N ARG A 56 10.39 -2.44 0.75
CA ARG A 56 11.34 -2.10 1.82
C ARG A 56 11.81 -0.64 1.78
N GLY A 57 11.68 0.01 0.63
CA GLY A 57 12.04 1.42 0.45
C GLY A 57 10.90 2.40 0.74
N LEU A 58 9.75 1.92 1.25
CA LEU A 58 8.63 2.78 1.59
C LEU A 58 8.94 3.56 2.88
N GLU A 59 8.95 4.88 2.75
CA GLU A 59 9.17 5.82 3.87
C GLU A 59 7.86 6.37 4.40
N GLU A 60 7.86 6.82 5.66
CA GLU A 60 6.67 7.32 6.36
C GLU A 60 5.93 8.42 5.59
N ILE A 61 6.66 9.40 5.03
CA ILE A 61 6.06 10.50 4.27
C ILE A 61 5.30 10.02 3.02
N TYR A 62 5.76 8.94 2.38
CA TYR A 62 5.06 8.35 1.25
C TYR A 62 3.77 7.66 1.70
N LEU A 63 3.84 6.94 2.83
CA LEU A 63 2.72 6.20 3.40
C LEU A 63 1.59 7.14 3.84
N GLU A 64 1.91 8.32 4.40
CA GLU A 64 0.91 9.33 4.75
C GLU A 64 0.09 9.79 3.54
N GLY A 65 0.79 10.12 2.45
CA GLY A 65 0.14 10.50 1.18
C GLY A 65 -0.65 9.35 0.56
N ALA A 66 -0.15 8.12 0.64
CA ALA A 66 -0.83 6.92 0.17
C ALA A 66 -2.11 6.65 0.96
N LEU A 67 -2.10 6.81 2.28
CA LEU A 67 -3.30 6.64 3.11
C LEU A 67 -4.36 7.69 2.77
N ALA A 68 -3.97 8.95 2.55
CA ALA A 68 -4.91 9.99 2.12
C ALA A 68 -5.62 9.61 0.79
N ARG A 69 -4.89 9.06 -0.18
CA ARG A 69 -5.47 8.53 -1.43
C ARG A 69 -6.37 7.31 -1.19
N ALA A 70 -5.96 6.41 -0.29
CA ALA A 70 -6.74 5.23 0.06
C ALA A 70 -8.11 5.59 0.66
N VAL A 71 -8.11 6.51 1.64
CA VAL A 71 -9.34 7.04 2.26
C VAL A 71 -10.22 7.75 1.23
N SER A 72 -9.63 8.59 0.37
CA SER A 72 -10.39 9.32 -0.66
C SER A 72 -11.07 8.42 -1.69
N ARG A 73 -10.59 7.19 -1.90
CA ARG A 73 -11.20 6.23 -2.83
C ARG A 73 -12.32 5.42 -2.16
N ALA A 74 -12.30 5.31 -0.84
CA ALA A 74 -13.28 4.56 -0.06
C ALA A 74 -14.49 5.38 0.36
N ALA A 75 -14.39 6.71 0.27
CA ALA A 75 -15.49 7.67 0.47
C ALA A 75 -16.36 7.81 -0.78
#